data_AF-A0A359GT14-F1
#
_entry.id   AF-A0A359GT14-F1
#
_cell.length_a   1.000
_cell.length_b   1.000
_cell.length_c   1.000
_cell.angle_alpha   90.00
_cell.angle_beta   90.00
_cell.angle_gamma   90.00
#
_symmetry.space_group_name_H-M   'P 1'
#
loop_
_entity.id
_entity.type
_entity.pdbx_description
1 polymer ?
#
loop_
_entity_poly.entity_id
_entity_poly.type
_entity_poly.pdbx_seq_one_letter_code
_entity_poly.pdbx_strand_id
1 'polypeptide(L)'
;LFALQDKLVSIDNIQRSVAGYYKIKMSDMLSKRRNRSVARPRQVAMSLSKELTNHSLPEIGDAFGGRDHTTVLHACKQIHRLRHSSTDIQEDYKNLLRSLST
;
A
#
# COMPACT_ATOMS: atom_id res chain seq x y z
N LEU A 1 27.84 15.24 9.15
CA LEU A 1 27.10 14.02 9.58
C LEU A 1 25.83 13.91 8.74
N PHE A 2 25.93 13.40 7.52
CA PHE A 2 24.82 13.24 6.57
C PHE A 2 24.57 11.74 6.30
N ALA A 3 24.22 10.97 7.33
CA ALA A 3 24.14 9.51 7.20
C ALA A 3 22.81 8.87 7.64
N LEU A 4 21.80 9.64 8.04
CA LEU A 4 20.57 9.08 8.60
C LEU A 4 19.36 10.00 8.40
N GLN A 5 18.80 10.15 7.17
CA GLN A 5 17.36 10.45 7.04
C GLN A 5 16.71 10.43 5.64
N ASP A 6 17.34 9.90 4.60
CA ASP A 6 16.63 9.65 3.33
C ASP A 6 16.62 8.16 3.00
N LYS A 7 15.93 7.37 3.83
CA LYS A 7 15.36 6.13 3.28
C LYS A 7 14.20 6.56 2.38
N LEU A 8 14.51 6.81 1.11
CA LEU A 8 13.48 6.93 0.07
C LEU A 8 12.49 5.78 0.25
N VAL A 9 11.25 6.10 0.57
CA VAL A 9 10.20 5.10 0.77
C VAL A 9 10.03 4.36 -0.55
N SER A 10 10.35 3.08 -0.58
CA SER A 10 10.22 2.23 -1.78
C SER A 10 8.89 1.46 -1.76
N ILE A 11 8.33 1.16 -2.93
CA ILE A 11 7.11 0.32 -3.04
C ILE A 11 7.30 -1.01 -2.32
N ASP A 12 8.48 -1.60 -2.44
CA ASP A 12 8.84 -2.86 -1.80
C ASP A 12 8.81 -2.76 -0.26
N ASN A 13 9.33 -1.68 0.33
CA ASN A 13 9.22 -1.44 1.78
C ASN A 13 7.75 -1.30 2.21
N ILE A 14 6.95 -0.54 1.46
CA ILE A 14 5.52 -0.38 1.71
C ILE A 14 4.82 -1.75 1.69
N GLN A 15 5.08 -2.57 0.68
CA GLN A 15 4.50 -3.91 0.58
C GLN A 15 4.83 -4.79 1.78
N ARG A 16 6.10 -4.82 2.22
CA ARG A 16 6.51 -5.59 3.40
C ARG A 16 5.86 -5.08 4.67
N SER A 17 5.86 -3.77 4.88
CA SER A 17 5.29 -3.14 6.08
C SER A 17 3.79 -3.41 6.18
N VAL A 18 3.04 -3.24 5.09
CA VAL A 18 1.60 -3.54 5.06
C VAL A 18 1.34 -5.04 5.21
N ALA A 19 2.15 -5.91 4.59
CA ALA A 19 2.01 -7.36 4.75
C ALA A 19 2.22 -7.79 6.20
N GLY A 20 3.26 -7.27 6.87
CA GLY A 20 3.54 -7.52 8.28
C GLY A 20 2.41 -7.03 9.19
N TYR A 21 1.91 -5.81 8.96
CA TYR A 21 0.83 -5.22 9.75
C TYR A 21 -0.46 -6.05 9.70
N TYR A 22 -0.90 -6.44 8.51
CA TYR A 22 -2.10 -7.24 8.31
C TYR A 22 -1.87 -8.75 8.48
N LYS A 23 -0.65 -9.17 8.83
CA LYS A 23 -0.26 -10.59 9.01
C LYS A 23 -0.56 -11.46 7.78
N ILE A 24 -0.31 -10.94 6.58
CA ILE A 24 -0.40 -11.68 5.32
C ILE A 24 1.00 -11.91 4.73
N LYS A 25 1.12 -12.88 3.81
CA LYS A 25 2.40 -13.17 3.18
C LYS A 25 2.72 -12.13 2.10
N MET A 26 4.00 -11.90 1.85
CA MET A 26 4.42 -11.04 0.73
C MET A 26 3.91 -11.55 -0.63
N SER A 27 3.83 -12.88 -0.80
CA SER A 27 3.21 -13.50 -1.98
C SER A 27 1.73 -13.12 -2.17
N ASP A 28 1.01 -12.80 -1.09
CA ASP A 28 -0.37 -12.35 -1.17
C ASP A 28 -0.48 -10.93 -1.76
N MET A 29 0.51 -10.06 -1.59
CA MET A 29 0.53 -8.75 -2.24
C MET A 29 0.59 -8.86 -3.77
N LEU A 30 1.30 -9.88 -4.28
CA LEU A 30 1.47 -10.13 -5.71
C LEU A 30 0.36 -11.01 -6.29
N SER A 31 -0.21 -11.91 -5.49
CA SER A 31 -1.24 -12.88 -5.89
C SER A 31 -2.47 -12.25 -6.54
N LYS A 32 -3.14 -12.95 -7.49
CA LYS A 32 -4.42 -12.53 -8.07
C LYS A 32 -5.64 -12.75 -7.15
N ARG A 33 -5.46 -13.32 -5.96
CA ARG A 33 -6.55 -13.58 -4.99
C ARG A 33 -7.28 -12.29 -4.58
N ARG A 34 -8.62 -12.39 -4.56
CA ARG A 34 -9.56 -11.26 -4.35
C ARG A 34 -10.35 -11.31 -3.05
N ASN A 35 -10.11 -12.30 -2.18
CA ASN A 35 -10.77 -12.33 -0.88
C ASN A 35 -10.44 -11.06 -0.07
N ARG A 36 -11.40 -10.59 0.74
CA ARG A 36 -11.30 -9.28 1.41
C ARG A 36 -10.07 -9.19 2.32
N SER A 37 -9.71 -10.28 3.00
CA SER A 37 -8.56 -10.38 3.90
C SER A 37 -7.21 -10.17 3.21
N VAL A 38 -7.11 -10.33 1.89
CA VAL A 38 -5.90 -10.03 1.12
C VAL A 38 -6.08 -8.77 0.26
N ALA A 39 -7.25 -8.61 -0.36
CA ALA A 39 -7.51 -7.50 -1.25
C ALA A 39 -7.47 -6.14 -0.54
N ARG A 40 -7.97 -6.05 0.69
CA ARG A 40 -7.94 -4.80 1.47
C ARG A 40 -6.52 -4.35 1.83
N PRO A 41 -5.67 -5.20 2.46
CA PRO A 41 -4.27 -4.85 2.69
C PRO A 41 -3.55 -4.42 1.41
N ARG A 42 -3.75 -5.14 0.30
CA ARG A 42 -3.13 -4.78 -0.98
C ARG A 42 -3.57 -3.41 -1.50
N GLN A 43 -4.86 -3.09 -1.39
CA GLN A 43 -5.38 -1.78 -1.77
C GLN A 43 -4.79 -0.66 -0.89
N VAL A 44 -4.62 -0.91 0.41
CA VAL A 44 -3.94 0.02 1.33
C VAL A 44 -2.50 0.24 0.88
N ALA A 45 -1.76 -0.83 0.58
CA ALA A 45 -0.38 -0.72 0.09
C ALA A 45 -0.26 0.05 -1.23
N MET A 46 -1.18 -0.14 -2.17
CA MET A 46 -1.23 0.63 -3.43
C MET A 46 -1.50 2.11 -3.17
N SER A 47 -2.46 2.43 -2.30
CA SER A 47 -2.78 3.81 -1.92
C SER A 47 -1.58 4.50 -1.27
N LEU A 48 -0.93 3.83 -0.31
CA LEU A 48 0.29 4.34 0.33
C LEU A 48 1.43 4.50 -0.68
N SER A 49 1.59 3.57 -1.62
CA SER A 49 2.60 3.70 -2.69
C SER A 49 2.37 4.93 -3.55
N LYS A 50 1.11 5.26 -3.84
CA LYS A 50 0.77 6.47 -4.60
C LYS A 50 0.95 7.76 -3.78
N GLU A 51 0.80 7.70 -2.46
CA GLU A 51 0.95 8.87 -1.57
C GLU A 51 2.42 9.14 -1.20
N LEU A 52 3.21 8.08 -0.99
CA LEU A 52 4.56 8.17 -0.42
C LEU A 52 5.69 8.09 -1.45
N THR A 53 5.37 7.86 -2.73
CA THR A 53 6.37 7.71 -3.79
C THR A 53 5.98 8.48 -5.04
N ASN A 54 6.95 8.76 -5.90
CA ASN A 54 6.74 9.41 -7.20
C ASN A 54 6.37 8.44 -8.32
N HIS A 55 6.16 7.15 -8.03
CA HIS A 55 5.82 6.16 -9.05
C HIS A 55 4.44 6.44 -9.66
N SER A 56 4.36 6.22 -10.96
CA SER A 56 3.14 6.26 -11.75
C SER A 56 2.20 5.08 -11.42
N LEU A 57 0.93 5.20 -11.79
CA LEU A 57 -0.04 4.12 -11.58
C LEU A 57 0.35 2.82 -12.31
N PRO A 58 0.89 2.85 -13.55
CA PRO A 58 1.45 1.65 -14.19
C PRO A 58 2.59 1.01 -13.40
N GLU A 59 3.60 1.79 -12.98
CA GLU A 59 4.76 1.24 -12.22
C GLU A 59 4.33 0.60 -10.90
N ILE A 60 3.39 1.23 -10.19
CA ILE A 60 2.78 0.63 -9.00
C ILE A 60 2.07 -0.66 -9.38
N GLY A 61 1.26 -0.66 -10.44
CA GLY A 61 0.57 -1.84 -10.93
C GLY A 61 1.51 -3.03 -11.18
N ASP A 62 2.63 -2.78 -11.86
CA ASP A 62 3.68 -3.76 -12.13
C ASP A 62 4.29 -4.32 -10.85
N ALA A 63 4.65 -3.45 -9.91
CA ALA A 63 5.19 -3.84 -8.61
C ALA A 63 4.21 -4.69 -7.78
N PHE A 64 2.90 -4.55 -8.00
CA PHE A 64 1.87 -5.39 -7.38
C PHE A 64 1.48 -6.57 -8.28
N GLY A 65 2.43 -7.20 -8.99
CA GLY A 65 2.21 -8.43 -9.74
C GLY A 65 1.56 -8.22 -11.11
N GLY A 66 1.98 -7.18 -11.84
CA GLY A 66 1.54 -6.91 -13.21
C GLY A 66 0.06 -6.53 -13.30
N ARG A 67 -0.42 -5.73 -12.35
CA ARG A 67 -1.81 -5.26 -12.32
C ARG A 67 -1.97 -4.04 -13.21
N ASP A 68 -3.10 -3.96 -13.89
CA ASP A 68 -3.42 -2.79 -14.70
C ASP A 68 -3.49 -1.51 -13.83
N HIS A 69 -3.02 -0.39 -14.38
CA HIS A 69 -3.01 0.91 -13.72
C HIS A 69 -4.40 1.36 -13.22
N THR A 70 -5.50 0.97 -13.89
CA THR A 70 -6.87 1.25 -13.43
C THR A 70 -7.21 0.48 -12.14
N THR A 71 -6.57 -0.67 -11.88
CA THR A 71 -6.69 -1.39 -10.62
C THR A 71 -6.10 -0.58 -9.47
N VAL A 72 -4.96 0.08 -9.70
CA VAL A 72 -4.32 0.96 -8.71
C VAL A 72 -5.19 2.19 -8.49
N LEU A 73 -5.69 2.81 -9.55
CA LEU A 73 -6.63 3.94 -9.46
C LEU A 73 -7.87 3.57 -8.63
N HIS A 74 -8.47 2.42 -8.90
CA HIS A 74 -9.61 1.92 -8.15
C HIS A 74 -9.24 1.67 -6.68
N ALA A 75 -8.07 1.08 -6.40
CA ALA A 75 -7.58 0.88 -5.05
C ALA A 75 -7.48 2.21 -4.27
N CYS A 76 -6.86 3.24 -4.85
CA CYS A 76 -6.73 4.56 -4.22
C CYS A 76 -8.10 5.17 -3.90
N LYS A 77 -9.03 5.19 -4.87
CA LYS A 77 -10.41 5.69 -4.66
C LYS A 77 -11.13 4.91 -3.57
N GLN A 78 -10.97 3.60 -3.58
CA GLN A 78 -11.62 2.70 -2.64
C GLN A 78 -11.11 2.86 -1.20
N ILE A 79 -9.79 3.04 -1.01
CA ILE A 79 -9.21 3.29 0.31
C ILE A 79 -9.57 4.68 0.81
N HIS A 80 -9.52 5.70 -0.06
CA HIS A 80 -9.97 7.05 0.28
C HIS A 80 -11.40 7.02 0.83
N ARG A 81 -12.35 6.38 0.12
CA ARG A 81 -13.73 6.24 0.60
C ARG A 81 -13.82 5.51 1.95
N LEU A 82 -13.09 4.40 2.12
CA LEU A 82 -13.15 3.61 3.35
C LEU A 82 -12.58 4.33 4.55
N ARG A 83 -11.54 5.15 4.37
CA ARG A 83 -10.98 6.01 5.40
C ARG A 83 -12.01 6.99 5.98
N HIS A 84 -13.02 7.37 5.20
CA HIS A 84 -14.12 8.21 5.67
C HIS A 84 -15.29 7.43 6.27
N SER A 85 -15.42 6.14 5.98
CA SER A 85 -16.58 5.34 6.38
C SER A 85 -16.27 4.21 7.38
N SER A 86 -15.00 3.99 7.72
CA SER A 86 -14.55 2.91 8.60
C SER A 86 -13.38 3.39 9.46
N THR A 87 -13.63 3.49 10.76
CA THR A 87 -12.62 3.91 11.75
C THR A 87 -11.40 2.98 11.73
N ASP A 88 -11.62 1.67 11.65
CA ASP A 88 -10.54 0.67 11.59
C ASP A 88 -9.59 0.93 10.41
N ILE A 89 -10.12 1.12 9.20
CA ILE A 89 -9.29 1.38 8.02
C ILE A 89 -8.55 2.72 8.13
N GLN A 90 -9.18 3.74 8.70
CA GLN A 90 -8.53 5.03 8.91
C GLN A 90 -7.37 4.94 9.91
N GLU A 91 -7.56 4.18 10.99
CA GLU A 91 -6.54 3.98 12.01
C GLU A 91 -5.39 3.12 11.48
N ASP A 92 -5.68 2.03 10.77
CA ASP A 92 -4.68 1.20 10.09
C ASP A 92 -3.83 2.05 9.12
N TYR A 93 -4.50 2.87 8.29
CA TYR A 93 -3.83 3.74 7.33
C TYR A 93 -2.88 4.72 8.01
N LYS A 94 -3.35 5.40 9.07
CA LYS A 94 -2.57 6.38 9.83
C LYS A 94 -1.34 5.74 10.48
N ASN A 95 -1.51 4.55 11.06
CA ASN A 95 -0.43 3.81 11.69
C ASN A 95 0.64 3.39 10.69
N LEU A 96 0.23 2.88 9.53
CA LEU A 96 1.14 2.51 8.45
C LEU A 96 1.86 3.74 7.86
N LEU A 97 1.14 4.83 7.62
CA LEU A 97 1.71 6.08 7.12
C LEU A 97 2.81 6.59 8.06
N ARG A 98 2.51 6.67 9.36
CA ARG A 98 3.48 7.10 10.38
C ARG A 98 4.71 6.20 10.41
N SER A 99 4.52 4.87 10.35
CA SER A 99 5.62 3.91 10.38
C SER A 99 6.52 3.98 9.13
N LEU A 100 6.00 4.43 7.99
CA LEU A 100 6.73 4.50 6.72
C LEU A 100 7.41 5.85 6.52
N SER A 101 6.97 6.90 7.21
CA SER A 101 7.51 8.27 7.12
C SER A 101 8.45 8.65 8.26
N THR A 102 8.73 7.73 9.19
CA THR A 102 9.69 7.92 10.30
C THR A 102 10.98 7.16 10.00
#